data_AF-A0A6B2CR08-F1
#
_entry.id   AF-A0A6B2CR08-F1
#
_cell.length_a   1.000
_cell.length_b   1.000
_cell.length_c   1.000
_cell.angle_alpha   90.00
_cell.angle_beta   90.00
_cell.angle_gamma   90.00
#
_symmetry.space_group_name_H-M   'P 1'
#
loop_
_entity.id
_entity.type
_entity.pdbx_description
1 polymer ?
#
loop_
_entity_poly.entity_id
_entity_poly.type
_entity_poly.pdbx_seq_one_letter_code
_entity_poly.pdbx_strand_id
1 'polypeptide(L)'
;MLAPLGVLLTMAVLVGVAFGVHDAVAKLNMEDVNPSALSLATLLAGLPLLAVFLPAAGGLRLTPLSAALFVAAGVVNFALGRTTMYAATSALTASGASVMTASSAVFSVAIGAAMGEAVTWNVALGVTAIVVAVYLASGWSARSGLTARGLGLGLATGLAIATSVAII
;
A
#
# COMPACT_ATOMS: atom_id res chain seq x y z
N MET A 1 -14.66 -20.20 6.39
CA MET A 1 -15.87 -19.78 5.65
C MET A 1 -15.45 -18.67 4.70
N LEU A 2 -15.66 -18.82 3.39
CA LEU A 2 -15.40 -17.75 2.43
C LEU A 2 -16.44 -16.64 2.67
N ALA A 3 -15.99 -15.41 2.86
CA ALA A 3 -16.90 -14.28 2.99
C ALA A 3 -17.74 -14.15 1.71
N PRO A 4 -19.02 -13.74 1.80
CA PRO A 4 -19.85 -13.52 0.62
C PRO A 4 -19.17 -12.53 -0.32
N LEU A 5 -19.24 -12.75 -1.63
CA LEU A 5 -18.62 -11.88 -2.65
C LEU A 5 -18.97 -10.39 -2.44
N GLY A 6 -20.21 -10.10 -2.03
CA GLY A 6 -20.65 -8.75 -1.71
C GLY A 6 -19.89 -8.10 -0.54
N VAL A 7 -19.49 -8.86 0.47
CA VAL A 7 -18.67 -8.37 1.59
C VAL A 7 -17.26 -8.06 1.11
N LEU A 8 -16.66 -8.95 0.30
CA LEU A 8 -15.33 -8.74 -0.27
C LEU A 8 -15.27 -7.50 -1.17
N LEU A 9 -16.28 -7.31 -2.02
CA LEU A 9 -16.41 -6.13 -2.87
C LEU A 9 -16.58 -4.85 -2.03
N THR A 10 -17.44 -4.90 -1.01
CA THR A 10 -17.67 -3.75 -0.13
C THR A 10 -16.38 -3.37 0.62
N MET A 11 -15.64 -4.36 1.13
CA MET A 11 -14.35 -4.11 1.77
C MET A 11 -13.33 -3.53 0.80
N ALA A 12 -13.24 -4.07 -0.42
CA ALA A 12 -12.33 -3.55 -1.44
C ALA A 12 -12.65 -2.09 -1.79
N VAL A 13 -13.93 -1.75 -1.95
CA VAL A 13 -14.38 -0.38 -2.22
C VAL A 13 -14.08 0.55 -1.04
N LEU A 14 -14.40 0.15 0.20
CA LEU A 14 -14.15 0.95 1.39
C LEU A 14 -12.66 1.21 1.59
N VAL A 15 -11.81 0.20 1.38
CA VAL A 15 -10.36 0.33 1.42
C VAL A 15 -9.88 1.29 0.35
N GLY A 16 -10.38 1.16 -0.89
CA GLY A 16 -10.07 2.08 -1.99
C GLY A 16 -10.44 3.53 -1.69
N VAL A 17 -11.63 3.78 -1.13
CA VAL A 17 -12.07 5.11 -0.72
C VAL A 17 -11.20 5.65 0.41
N ALA A 18 -10.89 4.86 1.42
CA ALA A 18 -10.03 5.28 2.53
C ALA A 18 -8.62 5.68 2.05
N PHE A 19 -8.02 4.90 1.15
CA PHE A 19 -6.74 5.26 0.53
C PHE A 19 -6.85 6.51 -0.35
N GLY A 20 -7.93 6.66 -1.12
CA GLY A 20 -8.17 7.87 -1.92
C GLY A 20 -8.31 9.13 -1.06
N VAL A 21 -9.04 9.05 0.05
CA VAL A 21 -9.17 10.16 1.02
C VAL A 21 -7.82 10.46 1.69
N HIS A 22 -7.07 9.43 2.10
CA HIS A 22 -5.72 9.58 2.64
C HIS A 22 -4.82 10.36 1.68
N ASP A 23 -4.78 9.97 0.41
CA ASP A 23 -3.94 10.63 -0.60
C ASP A 23 -4.40 12.07 -0.87
N ALA A 24 -5.71 12.34 -0.85
CA ALA A 24 -6.25 13.70 -0.97
C ALA A 24 -5.86 14.59 0.22
N VAL A 25 -5.91 14.06 1.45
CA VAL A 25 -5.50 14.79 2.66
C VAL A 25 -3.99 15.00 2.69
N ALA A 26 -3.21 14.00 2.28
CA ALA A 26 -1.75 14.09 2.18
C ALA A 26 -1.30 15.21 1.23
N LYS A 27 -2.05 15.46 0.15
CA LYS A 27 -1.80 16.61 -0.77
C LYS A 27 -1.92 17.97 -0.10
N LEU A 28 -2.73 18.10 0.94
CA LEU A 28 -3.08 19.40 1.51
C LEU A 28 -2.16 19.85 2.66
N ASN A 29 -1.40 18.92 3.29
CA ASN A 29 -0.77 19.18 4.58
C ASN A 29 0.69 18.69 4.73
N MET A 30 1.34 18.16 3.68
CA MET A 30 2.60 17.40 3.85
C MET A 30 3.88 18.08 3.33
N GLU A 31 3.83 19.34 2.90
CA GLU A 31 4.99 19.97 2.23
C GLU A 31 6.23 20.13 3.15
N ASP A 32 6.04 20.18 4.48
CA ASP A 32 7.13 20.41 5.46
C ASP A 32 7.25 19.38 6.59
N VAL A 33 6.53 18.25 6.52
CA VAL A 33 6.46 17.29 7.64
C VAL A 33 7.42 16.12 7.43
N ASN A 34 8.19 15.76 8.48
CA ASN A 34 9.12 14.64 8.43
C ASN A 34 8.41 13.29 8.11
N PRO A 35 8.76 12.61 7.01
CA PRO A 35 8.19 11.31 6.61
C PRO A 35 8.20 10.23 7.67
N SER A 36 9.29 10.14 8.46
CA SER A 36 9.44 9.13 9.50
C SER A 36 8.51 9.39 10.68
N ALA A 37 8.31 10.66 11.03
CA ALA A 37 7.39 11.05 12.09
C ALA A 37 5.93 10.75 11.71
N LEU A 38 5.56 11.01 10.45
CA LEU A 38 4.23 10.65 9.92
C LEU A 38 3.99 9.14 9.93
N SER A 39 4.99 8.34 9.51
CA SER A 39 4.88 6.88 9.55
C SER A 39 4.63 6.39 10.98
N LEU A 40 5.41 6.88 11.96
CA LEU A 40 5.23 6.55 13.37
C LEU A 40 3.85 6.98 13.90
N ALA A 41 3.40 8.18 13.56
CA ALA A 41 2.09 8.69 13.97
C ALA A 41 0.96 7.80 13.42
N THR A 42 1.03 7.40 12.15
CA THR A 42 0.02 6.50 11.56
C THR A 42 0.05 5.10 12.16
N LEU A 43 1.23 4.58 12.52
CA LEU A 43 1.36 3.30 13.22
C LEU A 43 0.69 3.36 14.60
N LEU A 44 0.98 4.40 15.38
CA LEU A 44 0.43 4.59 16.72
C LEU A 44 -1.09 4.84 16.68
N ALA A 45 -1.57 5.59 15.69
CA ALA A 45 -3.01 5.82 15.50
C ALA A 45 -3.78 4.55 15.10
N GLY A 46 -3.11 3.57 14.45
CA GLY A 46 -3.71 2.29 14.10
C GLY A 46 -3.89 1.32 15.27
N LEU A 47 -3.08 1.45 16.33
CA LEU A 47 -3.11 0.53 17.48
C LEU A 47 -4.44 0.54 18.26
N PRO A 48 -5.06 1.70 18.57
CA PRO A 48 -6.37 1.73 19.21
C PRO A 48 -7.46 1.05 18.37
N LEU A 49 -7.45 1.27 17.05
CA LEU A 49 -8.40 0.62 16.13
C LEU A 49 -8.23 -0.90 16.18
N LEU A 50 -6.99 -1.38 16.08
CA LEU A 50 -6.68 -2.80 16.24
C LEU A 50 -7.21 -3.34 17.57
N ALA A 51 -6.94 -2.66 18.69
CA ALA A 51 -7.39 -3.09 20.01
C ALA A 51 -8.93 -3.23 20.12
N VAL A 52 -9.68 -2.34 19.46
CA VAL A 52 -11.15 -2.36 19.44
C VAL A 52 -11.69 -3.52 18.60
N PHE A 53 -11.08 -3.82 17.44
CA PHE A 53 -11.60 -4.83 16.51
C PHE A 53 -11.04 -6.24 16.74
N LEU A 54 -9.92 -6.37 17.45
CA LEU A 54 -9.28 -7.67 17.73
C LEU A 54 -10.21 -8.70 18.41
N PRO A 55 -11.07 -8.33 19.39
CA PRO A 55 -12.00 -9.29 19.99
C PRO A 55 -13.03 -9.82 18.99
N ALA A 56 -13.53 -8.95 18.10
CA ALA A 56 -14.48 -9.34 17.05
C ALA A 56 -13.84 -10.27 15.99
N ALA A 57 -12.53 -10.17 15.79
CA ALA A 57 -11.75 -11.03 14.90
C ALA A 57 -11.36 -12.40 15.51
N GLY A 58 -11.81 -12.70 16.74
CA GLY A 58 -11.48 -13.96 17.44
C GLY A 58 -10.24 -13.90 18.32
N GLY A 59 -9.73 -12.69 18.61
CA GLY A 59 -8.59 -12.45 19.48
C GLY A 59 -7.23 -12.67 18.82
N LEU A 60 -6.17 -12.47 19.59
CA LEU A 60 -4.79 -12.62 19.11
C LEU A 60 -4.29 -14.04 19.35
N ARG A 61 -4.06 -14.79 18.27
CA ARG A 61 -3.40 -16.11 18.32
C ARG A 61 -2.04 -16.01 17.65
N LEU A 62 -0.99 -15.85 18.45
CA LEU A 62 0.38 -15.71 17.97
C LEU A 62 1.22 -16.92 18.39
N THR A 63 1.81 -17.59 17.42
CA THR A 63 3.01 -18.40 17.63
C THR A 63 4.25 -17.50 17.56
N PRO A 64 5.40 -17.88 18.18
CA PRO A 64 6.63 -17.11 18.08
C PRO A 64 7.06 -16.82 16.64
N LEU A 65 6.87 -17.80 15.74
CA LEU A 65 7.15 -17.64 14.32
C LEU A 65 6.21 -16.60 13.66
N SER A 66 4.90 -16.70 13.90
CA SER A 66 3.96 -15.71 13.35
C SER A 66 4.21 -14.30 13.89
N ALA A 67 4.60 -14.17 15.16
CA ALA A 67 4.97 -12.89 15.75
C ALA A 67 6.21 -12.30 15.07
N ALA A 68 7.24 -13.11 14.81
CA ALA A 68 8.43 -12.68 14.08
C ALA A 68 8.09 -12.24 12.64
N LEU A 69 7.24 -12.98 11.94
CA LEU A 69 6.80 -12.64 10.58
C LEU A 69 5.96 -11.35 10.56
N PHE A 70 5.05 -11.15 11.52
CA PHE A 70 4.29 -9.90 11.65
C PHE A 70 5.20 -8.70 11.93
N VAL A 71 6.22 -8.87 12.78
CA VAL A 71 7.22 -7.82 13.03
C VAL A 71 7.99 -7.52 11.75
N ALA A 72 8.47 -8.54 11.03
CA ALA A 72 9.18 -8.36 9.77
C ALA A 72 8.32 -7.63 8.72
N ALA A 73 7.08 -8.08 8.51
CA ALA A 73 6.13 -7.46 7.60
C ALA A 73 5.80 -6.01 8.02
N GLY A 74 5.64 -5.77 9.34
CA GLY A 74 5.43 -4.43 9.89
C GLY A 74 6.60 -3.50 9.63
N VAL A 75 7.84 -3.96 9.83
CA VAL A 75 9.06 -3.19 9.53
C VAL A 75 9.13 -2.88 8.04
N VAL A 76 8.92 -3.86 7.16
CA VAL A 76 8.93 -3.62 5.71
C VAL A 76 7.83 -2.63 5.31
N ASN A 77 6.60 -2.79 5.81
CA ASN A 77 5.48 -1.95 5.40
C ASN A 77 5.58 -0.51 5.95
N PHE A 78 5.89 -0.34 7.23
CA PHE A 78 5.90 0.97 7.88
C PHE A 78 7.25 1.69 7.77
N ALA A 79 8.35 0.99 8.05
CA ALA A 79 9.67 1.62 8.08
C ALA A 79 10.24 1.83 6.67
N LEU A 80 9.94 0.95 5.71
CA LEU A 80 10.35 1.11 4.31
C LEU A 80 9.19 1.61 3.43
N GLY A 81 8.04 0.94 3.43
CA GLY A 81 6.91 1.29 2.58
C GLY A 81 6.39 2.70 2.84
N ARG A 82 5.93 2.99 4.05
CA ARG A 82 5.35 4.31 4.35
C ARG A 82 6.35 5.46 4.31
N THR A 83 7.58 5.27 4.77
CA THR A 83 8.60 6.33 4.70
C THR A 83 8.94 6.68 3.25
N THR A 84 9.15 5.68 2.39
CA THR A 84 9.41 5.90 0.95
C THR A 84 8.20 6.49 0.26
N MET A 85 6.98 6.16 0.68
CA MET A 85 5.76 6.75 0.12
C MET A 85 5.66 8.25 0.39
N TYR A 86 5.89 8.65 1.63
CA TYR A 86 5.89 10.07 2.00
C TYR A 86 7.04 10.82 1.32
N ALA A 87 8.23 10.19 1.22
CA ALA A 87 9.35 10.76 0.47
C ALA A 87 9.06 10.87 -1.04
N ALA A 88 8.40 9.89 -1.65
CA ALA A 88 7.95 9.96 -3.05
C ALA A 88 6.89 11.05 -3.24
N THR A 89 5.98 11.21 -2.28
CA THR A 89 4.95 12.25 -2.28
C THR A 89 5.58 13.65 -2.29
N SER A 90 6.62 13.88 -1.46
CA SER A 90 7.39 15.13 -1.48
C SER A 90 8.18 15.36 -2.78
N ALA A 91 8.48 14.30 -3.56
CA ALA A 91 9.34 14.38 -4.74
C ALA A 91 8.60 14.37 -6.09
N LEU A 92 7.37 13.83 -6.18
CA LEU A 92 6.60 13.69 -7.43
C LEU A 92 5.20 14.31 -7.40
N THR A 93 4.80 14.92 -6.27
CA THR A 93 3.40 15.16 -5.87
C THR A 93 2.66 13.88 -5.44
N ALA A 94 1.59 14.02 -4.65
CA ALA A 94 0.85 12.83 -4.22
C ALA A 94 0.11 12.11 -5.36
N SER A 95 -0.24 12.80 -6.46
CA SER A 95 -0.77 12.12 -7.66
C SER A 95 0.30 11.23 -8.29
N GLY A 96 1.54 11.72 -8.44
CA GLY A 96 2.65 10.92 -8.96
C GLY A 96 3.01 9.76 -8.04
N ALA A 97 3.06 9.98 -6.73
CA ALA A 97 3.29 8.92 -5.75
C ALA A 97 2.21 7.84 -5.79
N SER A 98 0.92 8.22 -5.89
CA SER A 98 -0.20 7.28 -5.98
C SER A 98 -0.10 6.37 -7.21
N VAL A 99 0.25 6.92 -8.37
CA VAL A 99 0.52 6.12 -9.59
C VAL A 99 1.68 5.15 -9.38
N MET A 100 2.75 5.58 -8.73
CA MET A 100 3.87 4.68 -8.43
C MET A 100 3.49 3.60 -7.42
N THR A 101 2.65 3.89 -6.41
CA THR A 101 2.18 2.86 -5.47
C THR A 101 1.31 1.79 -6.14
N ALA A 102 0.63 2.10 -7.25
CA ALA A 102 -0.09 1.10 -8.03
C ALA A 102 0.84 0.02 -8.62
N SER A 103 2.15 0.27 -8.73
CA SER A 103 3.14 -0.76 -9.08
C SER A 103 3.19 -1.92 -8.08
N SER A 104 2.70 -1.74 -6.85
CA SER A 104 2.56 -2.83 -5.87
C SER A 104 1.75 -4.00 -6.42
N ALA A 105 0.69 -3.75 -7.20
CA ALA A 105 -0.11 -4.82 -7.82
C ALA A 105 0.73 -5.65 -8.81
N VAL A 106 1.62 -4.99 -9.57
CA VAL A 106 2.54 -5.66 -10.49
C VAL A 106 3.57 -6.48 -9.72
N PHE A 107 4.16 -5.90 -8.67
CA PHE A 107 5.12 -6.60 -7.83
C PHE A 107 4.49 -7.78 -7.08
N SER A 108 3.25 -7.65 -6.59
CA SER A 108 2.54 -8.74 -5.94
C SER A 108 2.33 -9.93 -6.88
N VAL A 109 1.96 -9.69 -8.14
CA VAL A 109 1.86 -10.77 -9.13
C VAL A 109 3.22 -11.37 -9.47
N ALA A 110 4.26 -10.56 -9.58
CA ALA A 110 5.62 -11.06 -9.84
C ALA A 110 6.14 -11.93 -8.68
N ILE A 111 5.92 -11.50 -7.43
CA ILE A 111 6.30 -12.26 -6.23
C ILE A 111 5.46 -13.54 -6.13
N GLY A 112 4.12 -13.46 -6.32
CA GLY A 112 3.25 -14.64 -6.34
C GLY A 112 3.70 -15.66 -7.38
N ALA A 113 4.03 -15.22 -8.60
CA ALA A 113 4.59 -16.07 -9.64
C ALA A 113 5.90 -16.74 -9.21
N ALA A 114 6.81 -15.98 -8.58
CA ALA A 114 8.08 -16.50 -8.06
C ALA A 114 7.88 -17.52 -6.92
N MET A 115 6.78 -17.42 -6.18
CA MET A 115 6.37 -18.38 -5.15
C MET A 115 5.62 -19.60 -5.73
N GLY A 116 5.43 -19.66 -7.05
CA GLY A 116 4.79 -20.78 -7.74
C GLY A 116 3.29 -20.63 -7.96
N GLU A 117 2.71 -19.44 -7.74
CA GLU A 117 1.31 -19.18 -8.05
C GLU A 117 1.06 -19.09 -9.57
N ALA A 118 -0.04 -19.68 -10.01
CA ALA A 118 -0.44 -19.63 -11.41
C ALA A 118 -0.98 -18.24 -11.79
N VAL A 119 -0.18 -17.45 -12.51
CA VAL A 119 -0.63 -16.17 -13.08
C VAL A 119 -1.46 -16.42 -14.33
N THR A 120 -2.77 -16.32 -14.18
CA THR A 120 -3.69 -16.43 -15.32
C THR A 120 -3.77 -15.12 -16.11
N TRP A 121 -4.21 -15.20 -17.36
CA TRP A 121 -4.44 -14.02 -18.20
C TRP A 121 -5.42 -13.02 -17.56
N ASN A 122 -6.42 -13.51 -16.82
CA ASN A 122 -7.37 -12.66 -16.11
C ASN A 122 -6.70 -11.82 -15.01
N VAL A 123 -5.70 -12.37 -14.32
CA VAL A 123 -4.92 -11.65 -13.31
C VAL A 123 -4.09 -10.54 -13.97
N ALA A 124 -3.42 -10.85 -15.09
CA ALA A 124 -2.64 -9.87 -15.84
C ALA A 124 -3.50 -8.69 -16.37
N LEU A 125 -4.70 -9.00 -16.87
CA LEU A 125 -5.68 -7.98 -17.29
C LEU A 125 -6.17 -7.15 -16.10
N GLY A 126 -6.47 -7.78 -14.97
CA GLY A 126 -6.90 -7.09 -13.74
C GLY A 126 -5.85 -6.11 -13.22
N VAL A 127 -4.58 -6.54 -13.13
CA VAL A 127 -3.47 -5.67 -12.71
C VAL A 127 -3.28 -4.50 -13.68
N THR A 128 -3.33 -4.77 -14.99
CA THR A 128 -3.21 -3.73 -16.01
C THR A 128 -4.34 -2.71 -15.89
N ALA A 129 -5.58 -3.18 -15.69
CA ALA A 129 -6.73 -2.32 -15.48
C ALA A 129 -6.57 -1.44 -14.23
N ILE A 130 -6.04 -1.99 -13.12
CA ILE A 130 -5.76 -1.22 -11.90
C ILE A 130 -4.75 -0.10 -12.18
N VAL A 131 -3.60 -0.43 -12.79
CA VAL A 131 -2.54 0.56 -13.07
C VAL A 131 -3.05 1.66 -14.00
N VAL A 132 -3.77 1.30 -15.07
CA VAL A 132 -4.34 2.26 -16.01
C VAL A 132 -5.41 3.11 -15.35
N ALA A 133 -6.30 2.52 -14.55
CA ALA A 133 -7.34 3.26 -13.85
C ALA A 133 -6.75 4.28 -12.86
N VAL A 134 -5.73 3.88 -12.08
CA VAL A 134 -5.03 4.80 -11.16
C VAL A 134 -4.33 5.91 -11.92
N TYR A 135 -3.65 5.59 -13.03
CA TYR A 135 -3.01 6.60 -13.87
C TYR A 135 -4.01 7.63 -14.39
N LEU A 136 -5.11 7.18 -14.99
CA LEU A 136 -6.15 8.06 -15.52
C LEU A 136 -6.85 8.88 -14.44
N ALA A 137 -7.14 8.28 -13.28
CA ALA A 137 -7.81 8.94 -12.16
C ALA A 137 -6.91 9.96 -11.44
N SER A 138 -5.59 9.75 -11.46
CA SER A 138 -4.63 10.60 -10.75
C SER A 138 -4.50 12.01 -11.34
N GLY A 139 -4.85 12.19 -12.62
CA GLY A 139 -4.61 13.41 -13.39
C GLY A 139 -3.12 13.76 -13.52
N TRP A 140 -2.21 12.83 -13.24
CA TRP A 140 -0.77 13.08 -13.26
C TRP A 140 -0.27 13.17 -14.71
N SER A 141 0.46 14.25 -15.02
CA SER A 141 1.07 14.42 -16.34
C SER A 141 2.58 14.33 -16.23
N ALA A 142 3.24 13.74 -17.23
CA ALA A 142 4.70 13.69 -17.29
C ALA A 142 5.37 15.10 -17.28
N ARG A 143 4.61 16.17 -17.58
CA ARG A 143 5.09 17.55 -17.49
C ARG A 143 5.16 18.09 -16.06
N SER A 144 4.55 17.45 -15.07
CA SER A 144 4.45 17.98 -13.70
C SER A 144 5.63 17.61 -12.80
N GLY A 145 6.87 17.64 -13.32
CA GLY A 145 8.07 17.45 -12.48
C GLY A 145 8.43 15.99 -12.19
N LEU A 146 8.62 15.18 -13.23
CA LEU A 146 9.21 13.85 -13.11
C LEU A 146 10.65 13.95 -12.58
N THR A 147 10.90 13.39 -11.40
CA THR A 147 12.25 13.24 -10.84
C THR A 147 12.62 11.76 -10.77
N ALA A 148 13.82 11.39 -11.22
CA ALA A 148 14.30 10.01 -11.16
C ALA A 148 14.31 9.48 -9.72
N ARG A 149 14.66 10.35 -8.76
CA ARG A 149 14.60 10.07 -7.32
C ARG A 149 13.18 9.74 -6.87
N GLY A 150 12.21 10.56 -7.27
CA GLY A 150 10.81 10.35 -6.91
C GLY A 150 10.23 9.06 -7.49
N LEU A 151 10.56 8.75 -8.74
CA LEU A 151 10.17 7.48 -9.39
C LEU A 151 10.76 6.28 -8.64
N GLY A 152 12.06 6.33 -8.32
CA GLY A 152 12.74 5.28 -7.57
C GLY A 152 12.11 5.07 -6.19
N LEU A 153 11.80 6.15 -5.47
CA LEU A 153 11.13 6.08 -4.17
C LEU A 153 9.73 5.47 -4.28
N GLY A 154 8.93 5.88 -5.28
CA GLY A 154 7.58 5.35 -5.47
C GLY A 154 7.57 3.87 -5.87
N LEU A 155 8.50 3.42 -6.71
CA LEU A 155 8.66 2.00 -7.04
C LEU A 155 9.13 1.20 -5.82
N ALA A 156 10.05 1.74 -5.02
CA ALA A 156 10.49 1.13 -3.78
C ALA A 156 9.32 0.98 -2.78
N THR A 157 8.41 1.97 -2.73
CA THR A 157 7.16 1.85 -1.97
C THR A 157 6.31 0.67 -2.46
N GLY A 158 6.07 0.60 -3.77
CA GLY A 158 5.28 -0.48 -4.36
C GLY A 158 5.85 -1.87 -4.04
N LEU A 159 7.17 -2.01 -4.14
CA LEU A 159 7.88 -3.26 -3.82
C LEU A 159 7.81 -3.59 -2.33
N ALA A 160 7.97 -2.61 -1.44
CA ALA A 160 7.88 -2.81 0.00
C ALA A 160 6.47 -3.26 0.42
N ILE A 161 5.43 -2.65 -0.14
CA ILE A 161 4.04 -3.07 0.09
C ILE A 161 3.86 -4.53 -0.36
N ALA A 162 4.24 -4.85 -1.60
CA ALA A 162 4.08 -6.20 -2.13
C ALA A 162 4.86 -7.26 -1.32
N THR A 163 6.08 -6.94 -0.91
CA THR A 163 6.91 -7.80 -0.07
C THR A 163 6.29 -8.00 1.31
N SER A 164 5.73 -6.95 1.92
CA SER A 164 5.08 -7.06 3.22
C SER A 164 3.87 -7.99 3.20
N VAL A 165 3.12 -7.98 2.10
CA VAL A 165 1.99 -8.90 1.88
C VAL A 165 2.49 -10.33 1.69
N ALA A 166 3.60 -10.54 0.97
CA ALA A 166 4.15 -11.88 0.74
C ALA A 166 4.76 -12.54 1.99
N ILE A 167 5.10 -11.77 3.03
CA ILE A 167 5.65 -12.29 4.30
C ILE A 167 4.56 -12.95 5.17
N ILE A 168 3.30 -12.52 5.04
CA ILE A 168 2.16 -12.92 5.90
C ILE A 168 1.15 -13.79 5.16
#